data_AF-A0A429B8M1-F1
#
_entry.id   AF-A0A429B8M1-F1
#
_cell.length_a   1.000
_cell.length_b   1.000
_cell.length_c   1.000
_cell.angle_alpha   90.00
_cell.angle_beta   90.00
_cell.angle_gamma   90.00
#
_symmetry.space_group_name_H-M   'P 1'
#
loop_
_entity.id
_entity.type
_entity.pdbx_description
1 polymer ?
#
loop_
_entity_poly.entity_id
_entity_poly.type
_entity_poly.pdbx_seq_one_letter_code
_entity_poly.pdbx_strand_id
1 'polypeptide(L)'
;VVGDVTGHGLHAAVMMSQLRTALRAYAVDGSSPGRLLTRLHEFLHRLRLDLYATAVIARIHPDGDTLTWAAAGHPPPVLRDPDGRVHTLDDKPGAMLGIPLKQEIGDHTVALPPGSTLALYTDGLVERRAQGIDPGIQRLADALGGFGAAELDADLESSADRLLNPLLSDSEHDDDVCLLLCHVHGRPPRQP
;
A
#
# COMPACT_ATOMS: atom_id res chain seq x y z
N VAL A 1 5.45 -1.11 -2.85
CA VAL A 1 5.00 0.29 -3.06
C VAL A 1 3.74 0.24 -3.89
N VAL A 2 2.72 0.99 -3.50
CA VAL A 2 1.50 1.24 -4.27
C VAL A 2 1.28 2.74 -4.26
N GLY A 3 0.68 3.27 -5.31
CA GLY A 3 0.37 4.68 -5.41
C GLY A 3 -0.50 4.94 -6.62
N ASP A 4 -1.13 6.10 -6.60
CA ASP A 4 -2.04 6.55 -7.64
C ASP A 4 -1.78 8.02 -7.99
N VAL A 5 -2.07 8.42 -9.22
CA VAL A 5 -1.89 9.79 -9.72
C VAL A 5 -3.24 10.34 -10.12
N THR A 6 -3.56 11.53 -9.64
CA THR A 6 -4.83 12.19 -9.97
C THR A 6 -4.98 12.39 -11.47
N GLY A 7 -6.16 12.06 -12.00
CA GLY A 7 -6.51 12.22 -13.41
C GLY A 7 -6.25 10.95 -14.23
N HIS A 8 -6.74 10.93 -15.46
CA HIS A 8 -6.75 9.71 -16.28
C HIS A 8 -6.03 9.90 -17.64
N GLY A 9 -5.65 8.79 -18.25
CA GLY A 9 -5.11 8.75 -19.60
C GLY A 9 -3.60 8.99 -19.70
N LEU A 10 -3.14 9.44 -20.87
CA LEU A 10 -1.72 9.46 -21.22
C LEU A 10 -0.86 10.28 -20.24
N HIS A 11 -1.39 11.40 -19.73
CA HIS A 11 -0.63 12.29 -18.87
C HIS A 11 -0.36 11.64 -17.49
N ALA A 12 -1.38 11.03 -16.87
CA ALA A 12 -1.23 10.28 -15.62
C ALA A 12 -0.28 9.08 -15.79
N ALA A 13 -0.38 8.35 -16.91
CA ALA A 13 0.50 7.22 -17.20
C ALA A 13 1.98 7.63 -17.33
N VAL A 14 2.26 8.75 -18.01
CA VAL A 14 3.63 9.29 -18.11
C VAL A 14 4.14 9.67 -16.72
N MET A 15 3.30 10.26 -15.88
CA MET A 15 3.68 10.66 -14.52
C MET A 15 3.97 9.49 -13.60
N MET A 16 3.13 8.45 -13.63
CA MET A 16 3.42 7.21 -12.91
C MET A 16 4.75 6.60 -13.34
N SER A 17 5.09 6.66 -14.63
CA SER A 17 6.38 6.20 -15.14
C SER A 17 7.56 7.02 -14.58
N GLN A 18 7.42 8.35 -14.52
CA GLN A 18 8.44 9.25 -13.96
C GLN A 18 8.62 9.03 -12.45
N LEU A 19 7.52 8.98 -11.69
CA LEU A 19 7.54 8.72 -10.25
C LEU A 19 8.18 7.38 -9.93
N ARG A 20 7.81 6.32 -10.65
CA ARG A 20 8.41 4.99 -10.51
C ARG A 20 9.90 5.00 -10.78
N THR A 21 10.34 5.74 -11.81
CA THR A 21 11.76 5.86 -12.16
C THR A 21 12.54 6.63 -11.08
N ALA A 22 12.02 7.77 -10.63
CA ALA A 22 12.62 8.56 -9.55
C ALA A 22 12.71 7.76 -8.25
N LEU A 23 11.65 7.04 -7.88
CA LEU A 23 11.64 6.17 -6.70
C LEU A 23 12.75 5.12 -6.77
N ARG A 24 12.89 4.43 -7.91
CA ARG A 24 13.95 3.44 -8.10
C ARG A 24 15.34 4.06 -7.95
N ALA A 25 15.56 5.25 -8.48
CA ALA A 25 16.83 5.96 -8.33
C ALA A 25 17.11 6.35 -6.86
N TYR A 26 16.11 6.84 -6.13
CA TYR A 26 16.26 7.23 -4.73
C TYR A 26 16.42 6.04 -3.77
N ALA A 27 15.86 4.88 -4.14
CA ALA A 27 15.93 3.66 -3.33
C ALA A 27 17.34 3.04 -3.30
N VAL A 28 18.21 3.36 -4.25
CA VAL A 28 19.59 2.83 -4.33
C VAL A 28 20.38 3.09 -3.05
N ASP A 29 20.17 4.24 -2.42
CA ASP A 29 20.91 4.66 -1.21
C ASP A 29 20.35 4.06 0.10
N GLY A 30 19.39 3.14 0.04
CA GLY A 30 18.78 2.54 1.24
C GLY A 30 17.95 3.51 2.09
N SER A 31 17.52 4.63 1.51
CA SER A 31 16.69 5.63 2.18
C SER A 31 15.40 5.02 2.75
N SER A 32 14.93 5.58 3.87
CA SER A 32 13.70 5.10 4.53
C SER A 32 12.44 5.49 3.74
N PRO A 33 11.31 4.76 3.89
CA PRO A 33 10.05 5.04 3.20
C PRO A 33 9.63 6.52 3.21
N GLY A 34 9.61 7.16 4.38
CA GLY A 34 9.25 8.56 4.56
C GLY A 34 10.21 9.52 3.85
N ARG A 35 11.52 9.23 3.87
CA ARG A 35 12.50 10.00 3.09
C ARG A 35 12.33 9.83 1.59
N LEU A 36 11.99 8.63 1.13
CA LEU A 36 11.69 8.39 -0.28
C LEU A 36 10.46 9.17 -0.74
N LEU A 37 9.37 9.15 0.05
CA LEU A 37 8.18 9.94 -0.24
C LEU A 37 8.45 11.44 -0.21
N THR A 38 9.24 11.92 0.76
CA THR A 38 9.64 13.34 0.84
C THR A 38 10.42 13.77 -0.42
N ARG A 39 11.37 12.95 -0.89
CA ARG A 39 12.11 13.22 -2.13
C ARG A 39 11.21 13.19 -3.37
N LEU A 40 10.22 12.29 -3.42
CA LEU A 40 9.24 12.24 -4.51
C LEU A 40 8.33 13.48 -4.51
N HIS A 41 7.91 13.95 -3.34
CA HIS A 41 7.15 15.19 -3.21
C HIS A 41 7.94 16.39 -3.75
N GLU A 42 9.21 16.52 -3.36
CA GLU A 42 10.09 17.57 -3.89
C GLU A 42 10.33 17.44 -5.40
N PHE A 43 10.44 16.21 -5.91
CA PHE A 43 10.60 15.94 -7.33
C PHE A 43 9.40 16.46 -8.14
N LEU A 44 8.17 16.18 -7.69
CA LEU A 44 6.95 16.68 -8.35
C LEU A 44 6.89 18.21 -8.37
N HIS A 45 7.31 18.88 -7.28
CA HIS A 45 7.40 20.33 -7.25
C HIS A 45 8.36 20.92 -8.30
N ARG A 46 9.47 20.23 -8.58
CA ARG A 46 10.43 20.66 -9.60
C ARG A 46 9.89 20.51 -11.02
N LEU A 47 9.00 19.54 -11.24
CA LEU A 47 8.34 19.36 -12.54
C LEU A 47 7.29 20.45 -12.84
N ARG A 48 6.83 21.21 -11.83
CA ARG A 48 5.82 22.27 -11.94
C ARG A 48 4.54 21.81 -12.65
N LEU A 49 4.05 20.64 -12.26
CA LEU A 49 2.85 20.05 -12.82
C LEU A 49 1.67 20.30 -11.89
N ASP A 50 0.50 20.54 -12.47
CA ASP A 50 -0.78 20.60 -11.75
C ASP A 50 -1.35 19.18 -11.54
N LEU A 51 -0.50 18.28 -11.04
CA LEU A 51 -0.85 16.89 -10.75
C LEU A 51 -0.41 16.48 -9.36
N TYR A 52 -1.23 15.67 -8.71
CA TYR A 52 -0.99 15.13 -7.39
C TYR A 52 -0.92 13.62 -7.43
N ALA A 53 -0.27 13.04 -6.42
CA ALA A 53 -0.19 11.59 -6.30
C ALA A 53 -0.36 11.14 -4.85
N THR A 54 -1.03 10.02 -4.67
CA THR A 54 -1.01 9.27 -3.41
C THR A 54 0.04 8.17 -3.51
N ALA A 55 0.68 7.84 -2.40
CA ALA A 55 1.58 6.69 -2.37
C ALA A 55 1.77 6.13 -0.97
N VAL A 56 1.99 4.81 -0.90
CA VAL A 56 2.46 4.10 0.28
C VAL A 56 3.71 3.28 -0.05
N ILE A 57 4.75 3.46 0.76
CA ILE A 57 5.97 2.66 0.68
C ILE A 57 6.07 1.82 1.94
N ALA A 58 6.16 0.51 1.76
CA ALA A 58 6.36 -0.48 2.79
C ALA A 58 7.73 -1.15 2.55
N ARG A 59 8.54 -1.25 3.60
CA ARG A 59 9.86 -1.89 3.59
C ARG A 59 9.92 -2.93 4.70
N ILE A 60 9.98 -4.19 4.30
CA ILE A 60 10.22 -5.32 5.20
C ILE A 60 11.72 -5.39 5.47
N HIS A 61 12.09 -5.49 6.75
CA HIS A 61 13.49 -5.56 7.15
C HIS A 61 14.06 -6.97 6.95
N PRO A 62 15.38 -7.11 6.71
CA PRO A 62 16.00 -8.42 6.45
C PRO A 62 15.93 -9.41 7.61
N ASP A 63 15.70 -8.93 8.84
CA ASP A 63 15.44 -9.77 10.01
C ASP A 63 14.08 -10.48 9.92
N GLY A 64 13.18 -10.01 9.05
CA GLY A 64 11.90 -10.62 8.71
C GLY A 64 10.80 -10.35 9.72
N ASP A 65 11.09 -9.61 10.79
CA ASP A 65 10.20 -9.47 11.95
C ASP A 65 9.60 -8.06 12.06
N THR A 66 10.02 -7.12 11.22
CA THR A 66 9.55 -5.73 11.26
C THR A 66 9.27 -5.17 9.87
N LEU A 67 8.27 -4.28 9.84
CA LEU A 67 7.87 -3.49 8.68
C LEU A 67 8.02 -2.01 9.02
N THR A 68 8.82 -1.27 8.23
CA THR A 68 8.75 0.19 8.22
C THR A 68 7.94 0.65 7.02
N TRP A 69 7.02 1.57 7.22
CA TRP A 69 6.19 2.12 6.16
C TRP A 69 5.99 3.62 6.31
N ALA A 70 5.54 4.25 5.23
CA ALA A 70 5.12 5.64 5.22
C ALA A 70 4.07 5.82 4.11
N ALA A 71 3.13 6.75 4.30
CA ALA A 71 2.09 7.07 3.33
C ALA A 71 1.98 8.58 3.09
N ALA A 72 1.60 8.94 1.87
CA ALA A 72 1.32 10.30 1.40
C ALA A 72 -0.09 10.32 0.79
N GLY A 73 -1.10 10.74 1.56
CA GLY A 73 -2.50 10.81 1.14
C GLY A 73 -3.14 9.49 0.66
N HIS A 74 -2.46 8.36 0.83
CA HIS A 74 -2.89 7.05 0.35
C HIS A 74 -3.74 6.34 1.41
N PRO A 75 -4.70 5.46 1.01
CA PRO A 75 -5.42 4.63 1.95
C PRO A 75 -4.47 3.83 2.85
N PRO A 76 -4.82 3.64 4.14
CA PRO A 76 -3.95 2.97 5.09
C PRO A 76 -3.78 1.49 4.74
N PRO A 77 -2.56 0.91 4.80
CA PRO A 77 -2.36 -0.52 4.63
C PRO A 77 -3.22 -1.36 5.58
N VAL A 78 -3.58 -2.57 5.15
CA VAL A 78 -4.24 -3.55 6.01
C VAL A 78 -3.26 -4.68 6.32
N LEU A 79 -3.06 -4.95 7.61
CA LEU A 79 -2.14 -5.97 8.11
C LEU A 79 -2.95 -7.05 8.84
N ARG A 80 -2.76 -8.30 8.42
CA ARG A 80 -3.26 -9.49 9.11
C ARG A 80 -2.14 -10.14 9.91
N ASP A 81 -2.34 -10.32 11.20
CA ASP A 81 -1.45 -11.05 12.10
C ASP A 81 -1.56 -12.57 11.90
N PRO A 82 -0.57 -13.36 12.38
CA PRO A 82 -0.59 -14.82 12.24
C PRO A 82 -1.82 -15.47 12.88
N ASP A 83 -2.36 -14.88 13.94
CA ASP A 83 -3.56 -15.37 14.65
C ASP A 83 -4.88 -15.03 13.93
N GLY A 84 -4.81 -14.31 12.81
CA GLY A 84 -5.96 -13.91 11.99
C GLY A 84 -6.57 -12.57 12.37
N ARG A 85 -6.07 -11.88 13.41
CA ARG A 85 -6.49 -10.49 13.66
C ARG A 85 -6.05 -9.59 12.51
N VAL A 86 -6.86 -8.60 12.21
CA VAL A 86 -6.59 -7.63 11.14
C VAL A 86 -6.61 -6.23 11.72
N HIS A 87 -5.60 -5.45 11.33
CA HIS A 87 -5.37 -4.10 11.77
C HIS A 87 -5.12 -3.19 10.57
N THR A 88 -5.72 -2.02 10.57
CA THR A 88 -5.40 -0.95 9.62
C THR A 88 -4.21 -0.16 10.17
N LEU A 89 -3.20 0.08 9.34
CA LEU A 89 -2.04 0.90 9.71
C LEU A 89 -2.38 2.38 9.46
N ASP A 90 -3.10 3.00 10.40
CA ASP A 90 -3.73 4.33 10.27
C ASP A 90 -2.95 5.48 10.94
N ASP A 91 -1.65 5.26 11.23
CA ASP A 91 -0.78 6.33 11.70
C ASP A 91 -0.80 7.53 10.73
N LYS A 92 -0.67 8.74 11.29
CA LYS A 92 -0.86 10.00 10.57
C LYS A 92 -0.09 10.01 9.24
N PRO A 93 -0.79 10.05 8.08
CA PRO A 93 -0.14 10.11 6.79
C PRO A 93 0.39 11.51 6.49
N GLY A 94 1.35 11.60 5.57
CA GLY A 94 1.69 12.86 4.91
C GLY A 94 0.54 13.31 3.99
N ALA A 95 0.58 14.58 3.58
CA ALA A 95 -0.31 15.07 2.53
C ALA A 95 0.07 14.47 1.16
N MET A 96 -0.84 14.52 0.19
CA MET A 96 -0.56 14.02 -1.17
C MET A 96 0.71 14.66 -1.74
N LEU A 97 1.43 13.90 -2.55
CA LEU A 97 2.63 14.35 -3.22
C LEU A 97 2.25 15.45 -4.25
N GLY A 98 3.08 16.47 -4.39
CA GLY A 98 2.86 17.56 -5.35
C GLY A 98 1.96 18.72 -4.87
N ILE A 99 1.23 18.60 -3.76
CA ILE A 99 0.45 19.70 -3.18
C ILE A 99 1.39 20.85 -2.78
N PRO A 100 1.08 22.14 -3.06
CA PRO A 100 1.97 23.29 -2.86
C PRO A 100 2.19 23.65 -1.36
N LEU A 101 2.74 22.71 -0.60
CA LEU A 101 3.11 22.86 0.80
C LEU A 101 4.41 22.09 1.04
N LYS A 102 5.30 22.62 1.88
CA LYS A 102 6.50 21.88 2.30
C LYS A 102 6.11 20.84 3.35
N GLN A 103 6.48 19.58 3.14
CA GLN A 103 6.26 18.50 4.11
C GLN A 103 7.46 17.56 4.19
N GLU A 104 7.66 17.04 5.39
CA GLU A 104 8.48 15.85 5.63
C GLU A 104 7.54 14.72 6.05
N ILE A 105 7.69 13.57 5.41
CA ILE A 105 6.82 12.41 5.65
C ILE A 105 7.54 11.47 6.60
N GLY A 106 6.88 11.16 7.72
CA GLY A 106 7.42 10.32 8.79
C GLY A 106 7.38 8.82 8.47
N ASP A 107 8.33 8.08 9.04
CA ASP A 107 8.34 6.62 9.04
C ASP A 107 7.54 6.08 10.24
N HIS A 108 6.78 5.03 10.01
CA HIS A 108 6.07 4.24 11.02
C HIS A 108 6.61 2.82 11.00
N THR A 109 6.70 2.16 12.16
CA THR A 109 7.24 0.79 12.25
C THR A 109 6.34 -0.09 13.10
N VAL A 110 6.04 -1.28 12.56
CA VAL A 110 5.21 -2.30 13.21
C VAL A 110 5.91 -3.66 13.16
N ALA A 111 5.51 -4.56 14.06
CA ALA A 111 5.92 -5.95 13.99
C ALA A 111 5.32 -6.61 12.74
N LEU A 112 6.07 -7.53 12.14
CA LEU A 112 5.67 -8.33 11.00
C LEU A 112 6.13 -9.78 11.20
N PRO A 113 5.63 -10.49 12.22
CA PRO A 113 6.08 -11.85 12.50
C PRO A 113 5.74 -12.82 11.35
N PRO A 114 6.44 -13.96 11.25
CA PRO A 114 6.07 -15.02 10.31
C PRO A 114 4.61 -15.44 10.42
N GLY A 115 3.94 -15.60 9.28
CA GLY A 115 2.50 -15.84 9.14
C GLY A 115 1.68 -14.56 8.91
N SER A 116 2.30 -13.38 8.96
CA SER A 116 1.61 -12.11 8.70
C SER A 116 1.36 -11.88 7.21
N THR A 117 0.28 -11.16 6.89
CA THR A 117 -0.03 -10.76 5.51
C THR A 117 -0.35 -9.28 5.43
N LEU A 118 0.41 -8.55 4.61
CA LEU A 118 0.20 -7.14 4.33
C LEU A 118 -0.56 -6.97 3.00
N ALA A 119 -1.59 -6.15 3.00
CA ALA A 119 -2.31 -5.71 1.81
C ALA A 119 -2.09 -4.21 1.59
N LEU A 120 -1.60 -3.86 0.40
CA LEU A 120 -1.53 -2.50 -0.12
C LEU A 120 -2.46 -2.38 -1.34
N TYR A 121 -3.15 -1.27 -1.49
CA TYR A 121 -4.20 -1.14 -2.50
C TYR A 121 -4.46 0.31 -2.87
N THR A 122 -4.99 0.54 -4.08
CA THR A 122 -5.49 1.87 -4.47
C THR A 122 -6.87 2.13 -3.89
N ASP A 123 -7.23 3.40 -3.76
CA ASP A 123 -8.57 3.84 -3.36
C ASP A 123 -9.67 3.29 -4.28
N GLY A 124 -9.40 3.09 -5.57
CA GLY A 124 -10.30 2.38 -6.48
C GLY A 124 -10.79 1.01 -5.99
N LEU A 125 -10.07 0.34 -5.06
CA LEU A 125 -10.54 -0.91 -4.45
C LEU A 125 -11.57 -0.71 -3.33
N VAL A 126 -11.53 0.43 -2.63
CA VAL A 126 -12.28 0.66 -1.38
C VAL A 126 -13.27 1.83 -1.44
N GLU A 127 -13.04 2.79 -2.33
CA GLU A 127 -13.85 3.98 -2.53
C GLU A 127 -15.07 3.68 -3.38
N ARG A 128 -16.20 4.30 -3.01
CA ARG A 128 -17.44 4.26 -3.79
C ARG A 128 -18.03 5.65 -3.89
N ARG A 129 -18.65 6.00 -5.02
CA ARG A 129 -19.26 7.34 -5.18
C ARG A 129 -20.21 7.75 -4.05
N ALA A 130 -20.96 6.80 -3.49
CA ALA A 130 -21.97 7.04 -2.46
C ALA A 130 -21.49 6.76 -1.02
N GLN A 131 -20.29 6.20 -0.84
CA GLN A 131 -19.75 5.79 0.46
C GLN A 131 -18.25 6.09 0.46
N GLY A 132 -17.75 6.86 1.44
CA GLY A 132 -16.31 7.10 1.57
C GLY A 132 -15.49 5.79 1.69
N ILE A 133 -14.18 5.90 1.85
CA ILE A 133 -13.28 4.72 1.83
C ILE A 133 -13.48 3.75 3.01
N ASP A 134 -13.92 4.24 4.18
CA ASP A 134 -13.92 3.46 5.43
C ASP A 134 -14.69 2.12 5.35
N PRO A 135 -15.93 2.06 4.81
CA PRO A 135 -16.63 0.80 4.64
C PRO A 135 -15.91 -0.18 3.71
N GLY A 136 -15.18 0.32 2.70
CA GLY A 136 -14.38 -0.53 1.82
C GLY A 136 -13.15 -1.10 2.50
N ILE A 137 -12.47 -0.29 3.30
CA ILE A 137 -11.36 -0.73 4.13
C ILE A 137 -11.84 -1.80 5.11
N GLN A 138 -13.01 -1.63 5.73
CA GLN A 138 -13.56 -2.63 6.64
C GLN A 138 -13.88 -3.95 5.92
N ARG A 139 -14.51 -3.91 4.74
CA ARG A 139 -14.77 -5.14 3.96
C ARG A 139 -13.49 -5.85 3.55
N LEU A 140 -12.47 -5.10 3.15
CA LEU A 140 -11.15 -5.64 2.84
C LEU A 140 -10.54 -6.32 4.06
N ALA A 141 -10.60 -5.67 5.23
CA ALA A 141 -10.11 -6.22 6.48
C ALA A 141 -10.85 -7.51 6.88
N ASP A 142 -12.18 -7.51 6.80
CA ASP A 142 -13.02 -8.67 7.11
C ASP A 142 -12.72 -9.85 6.16
N ALA A 143 -12.61 -9.58 4.86
CA ALA A 143 -12.27 -10.57 3.84
C ALA A 143 -10.89 -11.17 4.09
N LEU A 144 -9.88 -10.33 4.39
CA LEU A 144 -8.52 -10.77 4.68
C LEU A 144 -8.46 -11.62 5.96
N GLY A 145 -9.23 -11.24 6.99
CA GLY A 145 -9.33 -11.97 8.26
C GLY A 145 -9.96 -13.36 8.10
N GLY A 146 -10.76 -13.58 7.05
CA GLY A 146 -11.38 -14.86 6.74
C GLY A 146 -10.43 -15.93 6.20
N PHE A 147 -9.22 -15.56 5.77
CA PHE A 147 -8.23 -16.52 5.29
C PHE A 147 -7.54 -17.27 6.42
N GLY A 148 -7.32 -18.57 6.23
CA GLY A 148 -6.44 -19.37 7.10
C GLY A 148 -4.96 -19.18 6.75
N ALA A 149 -4.06 -19.32 7.73
CA ALA A 149 -2.61 -19.20 7.48
C ALA A 149 -2.10 -20.16 6.40
N ALA A 150 -2.55 -21.42 6.43
CA ALA A 150 -2.19 -22.42 5.43
C ALA A 150 -2.67 -22.08 4.02
N GLU A 151 -3.76 -21.31 3.89
CA GLU A 151 -4.26 -20.87 2.58
C GLU A 151 -3.34 -19.79 1.99
N LEU A 152 -2.95 -18.81 2.81
CA LEU A 152 -2.05 -17.71 2.43
C LEU A 152 -0.62 -18.21 2.13
N ASP A 153 -0.18 -19.25 2.82
CA ASP A 153 1.11 -19.91 2.56
C ASP A 153 1.12 -20.71 1.25
N ALA A 154 -0.03 -21.27 0.84
CA ALA A 154 -0.12 -22.20 -0.28
C ALA A 154 -0.24 -21.48 -1.64
N ASP A 155 -1.15 -20.51 -1.74
CA ASP A 155 -1.42 -19.80 -3.00
C ASP A 155 -1.92 -18.37 -2.74
N LEU A 156 -0.96 -17.44 -2.72
CA LEU A 156 -1.23 -16.03 -2.48
C LEU A 156 -1.96 -15.36 -3.66
N GLU A 157 -1.79 -15.87 -4.89
CA GLU A 157 -2.45 -15.33 -6.08
C GLU A 157 -3.93 -15.68 -6.09
N SER A 158 -4.27 -16.96 -5.85
CA SER A 158 -5.67 -17.38 -5.64
C SER A 158 -6.31 -16.67 -4.44
N SER A 159 -5.53 -16.40 -3.39
CA SER A 159 -6.01 -15.61 -2.24
C SER A 159 -6.33 -14.17 -2.62
N ALA A 160 -5.50 -13.53 -3.46
CA ALA A 160 -5.75 -12.19 -3.98
C ALA A 160 -7.02 -12.15 -4.84
N ASP A 161 -7.22 -13.11 -5.75
CA ASP A 161 -8.42 -13.19 -6.58
C ASP A 161 -9.69 -13.36 -5.73
N ARG A 162 -9.63 -14.22 -4.71
CA ARG A 162 -10.73 -14.41 -3.75
C ARG A 162 -11.03 -13.15 -2.94
N LEU A 163 -10.01 -12.36 -2.61
CA LEU A 163 -10.16 -11.08 -1.92
C LEU A 163 -10.83 -10.04 -2.84
N LEU A 164 -10.44 -10.00 -4.12
CA LEU A 164 -10.94 -9.04 -5.10
C LEU A 164 -12.41 -9.28 -5.46
N ASN A 165 -12.83 -10.54 -5.62
CA ASN A 165 -14.19 -10.89 -6.05
C ASN A 165 -15.32 -10.16 -5.27
N PRO A 166 -15.41 -10.24 -3.93
CA PRO A 166 -16.46 -9.56 -3.17
C PRO A 166 -16.31 -8.03 -3.15
N LEU A 167 -15.09 -7.51 -3.33
CA LEU A 167 -14.84 -6.07 -3.36
C LEU A 167 -15.29 -5.46 -4.70
N LEU A 168 -15.08 -6.21 -5.79
CA LEU A 168 -15.43 -5.80 -7.15
C LEU A 168 -16.89 -6.06 -7.52
N SER A 169 -17.55 -7.05 -6.93
CA SER A 169 -18.93 -7.43 -7.28
C SER A 169 -20.00 -6.42 -6.89
N ASP A 170 -19.69 -5.50 -5.97
CA ASP A 170 -20.67 -4.63 -5.30
C ASP A 170 -20.69 -3.16 -5.80
N SER A 171 -19.88 -2.79 -6.81
CA SER A 171 -19.81 -1.39 -7.27
C SER A 171 -19.45 -1.21 -8.76
N GLU A 172 -20.01 -0.16 -9.37
CA GLU A 172 -19.39 0.52 -10.51
C GLU A 172 -18.12 1.22 -9.98
N HIS A 173 -16.96 0.59 -10.15
CA HIS A 173 -15.67 1.21 -9.86
C HIS A 173 -15.29 2.07 -11.06
N ASP A 174 -15.07 3.37 -10.84
CA ASP A 174 -14.68 4.29 -11.91
C ASP A 174 -13.18 4.50 -12.03
N ASP A 175 -12.41 3.97 -11.07
CA ASP A 175 -10.98 4.22 -10.94
C ASP A 175 -10.16 2.94 -11.04
N ASP A 176 -8.85 3.11 -11.24
CA ASP A 176 -7.91 2.01 -11.40
C ASP A 176 -7.76 1.21 -10.09
N VAL A 177 -7.99 -0.10 -10.18
CA VAL A 177 -7.86 -1.02 -9.04
C VAL A 177 -6.50 -1.71 -9.06
N CYS A 178 -5.77 -1.58 -7.95
CA CYS A 178 -4.56 -2.34 -7.69
C CYS A 178 -4.63 -2.95 -6.28
N LEU A 179 -4.24 -4.22 -6.18
CA LEU A 179 -4.02 -4.93 -4.92
C LEU A 179 -2.63 -5.56 -4.96
N LEU A 180 -1.85 -5.36 -3.91
CA LEU A 180 -0.57 -6.03 -3.68
C LEU A 180 -0.63 -6.73 -2.33
N LEU A 181 -0.60 -8.06 -2.35
CA LEU A 181 -0.44 -8.88 -1.16
C LEU A 181 1.02 -9.27 -0.95
N CYS A 182 1.46 -9.23 0.30
CA CYS A 182 2.74 -9.75 0.72
C CYS A 182 2.53 -10.63 1.96
N HIS A 183 2.81 -11.92 1.83
CA HIS A 183 2.75 -12.88 2.93
C HIS A 183 4.15 -13.22 3.41
N VAL A 184 4.37 -13.13 4.72
CA VAL A 184 5.61 -13.59 5.35
C VAL A 184 5.43 -15.05 5.70
N HIS A 185 6.02 -15.94 4.90
CA HIS A 185 5.91 -17.38 5.14
C HIS A 185 6.33 -17.77 6.56
N GLY A 186 5.59 -18.71 7.15
CA GLY A 186 5.98 -19.34 8.40
C GLY A 186 7.40 -19.93 8.27
N ARG A 187 8.24 -19.73 9.29
CA ARG A 187 9.56 -20.37 9.31
C ARG A 187 9.34 -21.88 9.35
N PRO A 188 9.93 -22.69 8.45
CA PRO A 188 9.87 -24.13 8.59
C PRO A 188 10.46 -24.52 9.96
N PRO A 189 9.94 -25.55 10.64
CA PRO A 189 10.49 -25.99 11.91
C PRO A 189 11.99 -26.22 11.73
N ARG A 190 12.82 -25.59 12.59
CA ARG A 190 14.26 -25.89 12.63
C ARG A 190 14.37 -27.40 12.83
N GLN A 191 14.91 -28.11 11.83
CA GLN A 191 15.26 -29.51 12.02
C GLN A 191 16.28 -29.58 13.16
N PRO A 192 16.07 -30.49 14.13
CA PRO A 192 16.93 -30.63 15.30
C PRO A 192 18.35 -31.06 14.94
#